data_AF-A0A7L4TFT2-F1
#
_entry.id   AF-A0A7L4TFT2-F1
#
_cell.length_a   1.000
_cell.length_b   1.000
_cell.length_c   1.000
_cell.angle_alpha   90.00
_cell.angle_beta   90.00
_cell.angle_gamma   90.00
#
_symmetry.space_group_name_H-M   'P 1'
#
loop_
_entity.id
_entity.type
_entity.pdbx_description
1 polymer ?
#
loop_
_entity_poly.entity_id
_entity_poly.type
_entity_poly.pdbx_seq_one_letter_code
_entity_poly.pdbx_strand_id
1 'polypeptide(L)'
;DECADSSKLYETLSKETAKDEELLTICSYAKEGQPIPNLFFGAVHYLLLKGARHELAGYYLSLVEEPKESTQAFVHFKSFCEEYKEEIIHLLQTKLVQTNEVRRCAYLYPSFSYIYEKTNKPLALIEIGT
;
A
#
# COMPACT_ATOMS: atom_id res chain seq x y z
N ASP A 1 -13.83 -1.46 -2.17
CA ASP A 1 -14.43 -1.52 -0.82
C ASP A 1 -13.42 -1.32 0.31
N GLU A 2 -12.23 -1.92 0.28
CA GLU A 2 -11.23 -1.78 1.37
C GLU A 2 -10.69 -0.36 1.62
N CYS A 3 -10.71 0.52 0.62
CA CYS A 3 -10.19 1.89 0.72
C CYS A 3 -11.25 2.95 1.07
N ALA A 4 -12.53 2.59 1.10
CA ALA A 4 -13.58 3.53 1.44
C ALA A 4 -13.34 4.08 2.85
N ASP A 5 -13.33 5.41 2.99
CA ASP A 5 -13.11 6.15 4.23
C ASP A 5 -11.73 6.03 4.90
N SER A 6 -10.78 5.28 4.33
CA SER A 6 -9.42 5.12 4.87
C SER A 6 -8.36 5.90 4.08
N SER A 7 -8.52 6.05 2.76
CA SER A 7 -7.61 6.84 1.93
C SER A 7 -8.30 7.37 0.67
N LYS A 8 -8.46 8.70 0.59
CA LYS A 8 -9.06 9.38 -0.57
C LYS A 8 -8.26 9.15 -1.86
N LEU A 9 -6.93 9.06 -1.73
CA LEU A 9 -6.01 8.78 -2.83
C LEU A 9 -6.28 7.39 -3.41
N TYR A 10 -6.16 6.35 -2.59
CA TYR A 10 -6.34 4.98 -3.08
C TYR A 10 -7.77 4.67 -3.50
N GLU A 11 -8.77 5.33 -2.91
CA GLU A 11 -10.15 5.27 -3.40
C GLU A 11 -10.26 5.78 -4.83
N THR A 12 -9.67 6.95 -5.13
CA THR A 12 -9.66 7.55 -6.46
C THR A 12 -8.91 6.67 -7.45
N LEU A 13 -7.67 6.27 -7.10
CA LEU A 13 -6.84 5.44 -7.96
C LEU A 13 -7.49 4.09 -8.26
N SER A 14 -8.09 3.43 -7.26
CA SER A 14 -8.77 2.14 -7.46
C SER A 14 -9.96 2.25 -8.40
N LYS A 15 -10.80 3.28 -8.24
CA LYS A 15 -11.99 3.50 -9.08
C LYS A 15 -11.63 3.77 -10.54
N GLU A 16 -10.59 4.55 -10.79
CA GLU A 16 -10.16 4.88 -12.14
C GLU A 16 -9.35 3.74 -12.78
N THR A 17 -8.49 3.06 -12.01
CA THR A 17 -7.74 1.88 -12.49
C THR A 17 -8.68 0.76 -12.96
N ALA A 18 -9.80 0.55 -12.27
CA ALA A 18 -10.79 -0.46 -12.65
C ALA A 18 -11.47 -0.20 -14.01
N LYS A 19 -11.33 1.02 -14.56
CA LYS A 19 -11.90 1.42 -15.86
C LYS A 19 -10.85 1.49 -16.98
N ASP A 20 -9.58 1.26 -16.66
CA ASP A 20 -8.47 1.45 -17.59
C ASP A 20 -7.88 0.08 -18.03
N GLU A 21 -8.08 -0.27 -19.29
CA GLU A 21 -7.67 -1.58 -19.83
C GLU A 21 -6.16 -1.80 -19.80
N GLU A 22 -5.36 -0.75 -19.95
CA GLU A 22 -3.90 -0.85 -19.96
C GLU A 22 -3.37 -1.14 -18.55
N LEU A 23 -3.89 -0.44 -17.54
CA LEU A 23 -3.54 -0.71 -16.15
C LEU A 23 -4.05 -2.09 -15.69
N LEU A 24 -5.24 -2.51 -16.13
CA LEU A 24 -5.74 -3.87 -15.88
C LEU A 24 -4.85 -4.93 -16.53
N THR A 25 -4.32 -4.65 -17.72
CA THR A 25 -3.34 -5.52 -18.38
C THR A 25 -2.06 -5.64 -17.56
N ILE A 26 -1.54 -4.54 -16.99
CA ILE A 26 -0.38 -4.58 -16.09
C ILE A 26 -0.70 -5.42 -14.83
N CYS A 27 -1.87 -5.21 -14.23
CA CYS A 27 -2.29 -5.97 -13.05
C CYS A 27 -2.38 -7.48 -13.30
N SER A 28 -2.69 -7.91 -14.53
CA SER A 28 -2.79 -9.32 -14.91
C SER A 28 -1.47 -10.11 -14.81
N TYR A 29 -0.32 -9.43 -14.74
CA TYR A 29 0.98 -10.07 -14.54
C TYR A 29 1.23 -10.51 -13.09
N ALA A 30 0.36 -10.15 -12.15
CA ALA A 30 0.45 -10.61 -10.77
C ALA A 30 0.26 -12.13 -10.67
N LYS A 31 1.02 -12.77 -9.78
CA LYS A 31 0.88 -14.20 -9.51
C LYS A 31 -0.49 -14.54 -8.92
N GLU A 32 -1.00 -15.72 -9.28
CA GLU A 32 -2.25 -16.25 -8.74
C GLU A 32 -2.21 -16.35 -7.20
N GLY A 33 -3.33 -16.06 -6.56
CA GLY A 33 -3.47 -16.10 -5.09
C GLY A 33 -2.95 -14.86 -4.36
N GLN A 34 -2.44 -13.84 -5.06
CA GLN A 34 -2.08 -12.55 -4.45
C GLN A 34 -3.28 -11.59 -4.40
N PRO A 35 -3.37 -10.72 -3.38
CA PRO A 35 -4.30 -9.59 -3.40
C PRO A 35 -3.76 -8.54 -4.39
N ILE A 36 -4.20 -8.66 -5.64
CA ILE A 36 -3.70 -7.88 -6.79
C ILE A 36 -3.69 -6.36 -6.52
N PRO A 37 -4.76 -5.73 -6.00
CA PRO A 37 -4.74 -4.28 -5.76
C PRO A 37 -3.62 -3.87 -4.80
N ASN A 38 -3.43 -4.61 -3.71
CA ASN A 38 -2.41 -4.30 -2.69
C ASN A 38 -1.00 -4.45 -3.26
N LEU A 39 -0.77 -5.49 -4.07
CA LEU A 39 0.52 -5.72 -4.71
C LEU A 39 0.82 -4.65 -5.77
N PHE A 40 -0.16 -4.27 -6.60
CA PHE A 40 0.00 -3.27 -7.64
C PHE A 40 0.26 -1.87 -7.08
N PHE A 41 -0.61 -1.39 -6.19
CA PHE A 41 -0.42 -0.09 -5.53
C PHE A 41 0.84 -0.07 -4.67
N GLY A 42 1.15 -1.20 -4.01
CA GLY A 42 2.39 -1.37 -3.25
C GLY A 42 3.64 -1.30 -4.13
N ALA A 43 3.62 -1.87 -5.34
CA ALA A 43 4.73 -1.81 -6.28
C ALA A 43 5.00 -0.37 -6.75
N VAL A 44 3.95 0.37 -7.10
CA VAL A 44 4.05 1.79 -7.47
C VAL A 44 4.63 2.61 -6.32
N HIS A 45 4.07 2.46 -5.12
CA HIS A 45 4.55 3.20 -3.95
C HIS A 45 5.99 2.84 -3.58
N TYR A 46 6.36 1.56 -3.69
CA TYR A 46 7.72 1.09 -3.46
C TYR A 46 8.73 1.74 -4.42
N LEU A 47 8.40 1.89 -5.70
CA LEU A 47 9.28 2.56 -6.67
C LEU A 47 9.45 4.05 -6.35
N LEU A 48 8.38 4.73 -5.95
CA LEU A 48 8.46 6.12 -5.49
C LEU A 48 9.34 6.25 -4.23
N LEU A 49 9.17 5.36 -3.25
CA LEU A 49 10.02 5.30 -2.04
C LEU A 49 11.49 5.01 -2.36
N LYS A 50 11.75 4.25 -3.43
CA LYS A 50 13.10 3.99 -3.96
C LYS A 50 13.74 5.21 -4.62
N GLY A 51 13.00 6.29 -4.82
CA GLY A 51 13.49 7.54 -5.38
C GLY A 51 13.21 7.74 -6.88
N ALA A 52 12.24 7.00 -7.45
CA ALA A 52 11.75 7.29 -8.80
C ALA A 52 11.29 8.75 -8.89
N ARG A 53 11.85 9.51 -9.84
CA ARG A 53 11.58 10.94 -9.98
C ARG A 53 10.37 11.13 -10.89
N HIS A 54 9.20 11.32 -10.28
CA HIS A 54 7.96 11.53 -11.02
C HIS A 54 6.98 12.41 -10.23
N GLU A 55 6.14 13.17 -10.93
CA GLU A 55 5.17 14.09 -10.30
C GLU A 55 4.15 13.38 -9.40
N LEU A 56 3.94 12.08 -9.63
CA LEU A 56 3.09 11.21 -8.81
C LEU A 56 3.49 11.24 -7.33
N ALA A 57 4.78 11.38 -7.01
CA ALA A 57 5.25 11.44 -5.63
C ALA A 57 4.56 12.54 -4.80
N GLY A 58 4.19 13.66 -5.45
CA GLY A 58 3.51 14.80 -4.82
C GLY A 58 2.10 14.51 -4.32
N TYR A 59 1.54 13.32 -4.58
CA TYR A 59 0.21 12.91 -4.09
C TYR A 59 0.29 12.00 -2.85
N TYR A 60 1.48 11.53 -2.48
CA TYR A 60 1.66 10.57 -1.38
C TYR A 60 2.12 11.27 -0.11
N LEU A 61 1.26 11.29 0.92
CA LEU A 61 1.56 11.86 2.25
C LEU A 61 2.82 11.26 2.93
N SER A 62 3.22 10.06 2.55
CA SER A 62 4.45 9.42 3.06
C SER A 62 5.73 9.97 2.43
N LEU A 63 5.62 10.75 1.34
CA LEU A 63 6.74 11.32 0.60
C LEU A 63 6.80 12.84 0.69
N VAL A 64 5.68 13.49 0.97
CA VAL A 64 5.56 14.95 1.07
C VAL A 64 4.69 15.36 2.26
N GLU A 65 4.96 16.52 2.85
CA GLU A 65 4.19 17.05 3.99
C GLU A 65 2.76 17.45 3.58
N GLU A 66 2.63 18.09 2.42
CA GLU A 66 1.35 18.58 1.89
C GLU A 66 1.08 17.94 0.52
N PRO A 67 0.36 16.80 0.48
CA PRO A 67 0.04 16.15 -0.78
C PRO A 67 -0.98 16.95 -1.59
N LYS A 68 -0.85 16.88 -2.92
CA LYS A 68 -1.80 17.45 -3.89
C LYS A 68 -3.17 16.77 -3.81
N GLU A 69 -4.18 17.42 -4.40
CA GLU A 69 -5.56 16.94 -4.45
C GLU A 69 -5.68 15.53 -5.09
N SER A 70 -6.22 14.57 -4.34
CA SER A 70 -6.29 13.17 -4.76
C SER A 70 -7.06 12.94 -6.06
N THR A 71 -8.06 13.77 -6.36
CA THR A 71 -8.88 13.68 -7.59
C THR A 71 -8.07 13.92 -8.86
N GLN A 72 -6.91 14.57 -8.76
CA GLN A 72 -6.01 14.85 -9.87
C GLN A 72 -4.88 13.81 -9.99
N ALA A 73 -4.79 12.85 -9.06
CA ALA A 73 -3.67 11.92 -9.01
C ALA A 73 -3.65 10.92 -10.19
N PHE A 74 -4.82 10.56 -10.74
CA PHE A 74 -4.92 9.45 -11.69
C PHE A 74 -4.10 9.66 -12.96
N VAL A 75 -4.08 10.87 -13.52
CA VAL A 75 -3.29 11.15 -14.75
C VAL A 75 -1.80 10.91 -14.52
N HIS A 76 -1.27 11.34 -13.37
CA HIS A 76 0.12 11.10 -13.01
C HIS A 76 0.36 9.64 -12.61
N PHE A 77 -0.64 8.97 -12.04
CA PHE A 77 -0.55 7.56 -11.70
C PHE A 77 -0.44 6.69 -12.95
N LYS A 78 -1.30 6.94 -13.95
CA LYS A 78 -1.26 6.25 -15.24
C LYS A 78 0.08 6.49 -15.96
N SER A 79 0.49 7.76 -16.10
CA SER A 79 1.78 8.13 -16.70
C SER A 79 2.96 7.42 -16.02
N PHE A 80 2.95 7.33 -14.68
CA PHE A 80 3.98 6.61 -13.95
C PHE A 80 3.96 5.10 -14.25
N CYS A 81 2.77 4.49 -14.29
CA CYS A 81 2.64 3.07 -14.59
C CYS A 81 3.09 2.72 -16.01
N GLU A 82 2.93 3.64 -16.96
CA GLU A 82 3.45 3.51 -18.31
C GLU A 82 4.97 3.67 -18.36
N GLU A 83 5.52 4.68 -17.68
CA GLU A 83 6.97 4.96 -17.65
C GLU A 83 7.77 3.84 -16.97
N TYR A 84 7.26 3.29 -15.86
CA TYR A 84 7.92 2.26 -15.05
C TYR A 84 7.29 0.87 -15.21
N LYS A 85 6.66 0.62 -16.37
CA LYS A 85 5.86 -0.59 -16.62
C LYS A 85 6.61 -1.88 -16.37
N GLU A 86 7.84 -1.98 -16.89
CA GLU A 86 8.64 -3.21 -16.81
C GLU A 86 9.06 -3.50 -15.37
N GLU A 87 9.44 -2.48 -14.61
CA GLU A 87 9.79 -2.58 -13.20
C GLU A 87 8.58 -2.97 -12.34
N ILE A 88 7.41 -2.41 -12.63
CA ILE A 88 6.16 -2.76 -11.96
C ILE A 88 5.82 -4.23 -12.24
N ILE A 89 5.83 -4.67 -13.50
CA ILE A 89 5.57 -6.06 -13.88
C ILE A 89 6.56 -7.00 -13.17
N HIS A 90 7.84 -6.64 -13.14
CA HIS A 90 8.85 -7.42 -12.42
C HIS A 90 8.52 -7.56 -10.92
N LEU A 91 8.06 -6.51 -10.26
CA LEU A 91 7.63 -6.56 -8.86
C LEU A 91 6.38 -7.42 -8.68
N LEU A 92 5.38 -7.29 -9.55
CA LEU A 92 4.15 -8.09 -9.52
C LEU A 92 4.45 -9.60 -9.65
N GLN A 93 5.48 -9.96 -10.41
CA GLN A 93 5.86 -11.35 -10.62
C GLN A 93 6.80 -11.88 -9.54
N THR A 94 7.61 -11.05 -8.89
CA THR A 94 8.67 -11.51 -7.98
C THR A 94 8.38 -11.28 -6.50
N LYS A 95 7.43 -10.41 -6.16
CA LYS A 95 7.11 -10.03 -4.78
C LYS A 95 5.75 -10.56 -4.36
N LEU A 96 5.56 -10.60 -3.05
CA LEU A 96 4.33 -10.98 -2.38
C LEU A 96 4.02 -9.92 -1.34
N VAL A 97 2.74 -9.69 -1.08
CA VAL A 97 2.30 -8.83 0.02
C VAL A 97 1.68 -9.67 1.13
N GLN A 98 1.77 -9.17 2.35
CA GLN A 98 1.13 -9.73 3.54
C GLN A 98 0.39 -8.59 4.23
N THR A 99 -0.90 -8.75 4.46
CA THR A 99 -1.70 -7.76 5.18
C THR A 99 -1.49 -7.93 6.68
N ASN A 100 -0.53 -7.20 7.25
CA ASN A 100 -0.42 -7.09 8.69
C ASN A 100 -1.43 -6.06 9.20
N GLU A 101 -2.36 -6.46 10.06
CA GLU A 101 -3.28 -5.53 10.70
C GLU A 101 -2.60 -4.88 11.90
N VAL A 102 -1.77 -3.87 11.64
CA VAL A 102 -1.07 -3.10 12.69
C VAL A 102 -2.08 -2.49 13.69
N ARG A 103 -3.32 -2.27 13.27
CA ARG A 103 -4.43 -1.87 14.15
C ARG A 103 -4.69 -2.84 15.30
N ARG A 104 -4.39 -4.14 15.17
CA ARG A 104 -4.48 -5.09 16.29
C ARG A 104 -3.54 -4.71 17.43
N CYS A 105 -2.36 -4.16 17.11
CA CYS A 105 -1.42 -3.68 18.13
C CYS A 105 -1.98 -2.48 18.92
N ALA A 106 -2.85 -1.65 18.32
CA ALA A 106 -3.42 -0.50 19.01
C ALA A 106 -4.27 -0.89 20.23
N TYR A 107 -4.94 -2.05 20.18
CA TYR A 107 -5.69 -2.60 21.33
C TYR A 107 -4.78 -3.29 22.34
N LEU A 108 -3.75 -3.97 21.88
CA LEU A 108 -2.88 -4.78 22.74
C LEU A 108 -1.86 -3.95 23.51
N TYR A 109 -1.40 -2.83 22.93
CA TYR A 109 -0.36 -2.00 23.53
C TYR A 109 -0.74 -1.42 24.90
N PRO A 110 -1.94 -0.84 25.12
CA PRO A 110 -2.36 -0.41 26.45
C PRO A 110 -2.42 -1.56 27.46
N SER A 111 -2.91 -2.73 27.06
CA SER A 111 -3.00 -3.91 27.93
C SER A 111 -1.61 -4.42 28.34
N PHE A 112 -0.66 -4.51 27.41
CA PHE A 112 0.72 -4.89 27.72
C PHE A 112 1.40 -3.86 28.61
N SER A 113 1.19 -2.57 28.35
CA SER A 113 1.73 -1.50 29.19
C SER A 113 1.22 -1.61 30.63
N TYR A 114 -0.08 -1.86 30.81
CA TYR A 114 -0.69 -2.05 32.13
C TYR A 114 -0.13 -3.27 32.88
N ILE A 115 0.02 -4.42 32.20
CA ILE A 115 0.58 -5.64 32.82
C ILE A 115 2.04 -5.41 33.20
N TYR A 116 2.81 -4.73 32.36
CA TYR A 116 4.20 -4.38 32.66
C TYR A 116 4.28 -3.48 33.89
N GLU A 117 3.48 -2.42 33.99
CA GLU A 117 3.43 -1.55 35.17
C GLU A 117 3.08 -2.31 36.46
N LYS A 118 2.21 -3.32 36.39
CA LYS A 118 1.81 -4.12 37.55
C LYS A 118 2.85 -5.15 37.97
N THR A 119 3.58 -5.72 37.03
CA THR A 119 4.44 -6.89 37.28
C THR A 119 5.92 -6.54 37.30
N ASN A 120 6.31 -5.46 36.63
CA ASN A 120 7.68 -5.02 36.39
C ASN A 120 8.60 -6.14 35.85
N LYS A 121 8.02 -7.05 35.04
CA LYS A 121 8.68 -8.20 34.43
C LYS A 121 8.67 -8.08 32.91
N PRO A 122 9.70 -8.59 32.20
CA PRO A 122 9.69 -8.67 30.75
C PRO A 122 8.47 -9.44 30.23
N LEU A 123 7.86 -8.94 29.16
CA LEU A 123 6.74 -9.60 28.48
C LEU A 123 7.23 -10.32 27.22
N ALA A 124 6.65 -11.49 26.94
CA ALA A 124 6.83 -12.22 25.69
C ALA A 124 5.46 -12.51 25.07
N LEU A 125 5.32 -12.27 23.76
CA LEU A 125 4.11 -12.54 22.99
C LEU A 125 4.38 -13.67 21.99
N ILE A 126 3.54 -14.70 22.01
CA ILE A 126 3.55 -15.78 21.01
C ILE A 126 2.23 -15.68 20.25
N GLU A 127 2.30 -15.26 18.98
CA GLU A 127 1.17 -15.30 18.05
C GLU A 127 1.28 -16.59 17.23
N ILE A 128 0.25 -17.44 17.30
CA ILE A 128 0.14 -18.65 16.48
C ILE A 128 -0.90 -18.35 15.40
N GLY A 129 -0.44 -18.20 14.16
CA GLY A 129 -1.33 -18.12 13.00
C GLY A 129 -1.98 -19.47 12.70
N THR A 130 -3.18 -19.43 12.14
CA THR A 130 -3.86 -20.57 11.50
C THR A 130 -3.87 -20.39 9.99
#